data_AF-W1WDP7-F1
#
_entry.id   AF-W1WDP7-F1
#
_cell.length_a   1.000
_cell.length_b   1.000
_cell.length_c   1.000
_cell.angle_alpha   90.00
_cell.angle_beta   90.00
_cell.angle_gamma   90.00
#
_symmetry.space_group_name_H-M   'P 1'
#
loop_
_entity.id
_entity.type
_entity.pdbx_description
1 polymer ?
#
loop_
_entity_poly.entity_id
_entity_poly.type
_entity_poly.pdbx_seq_one_letter_code
_entity_poly.pdbx_strand_id
1 'polypeptide(L)' 'MTEQQTVYQEVSALLVKLFEIDPQDIKPEARLYEDLELDS' A
#
# COMPACT_ATOMS: atom_id res chain seq x y z
N MET A 1 -18.88 -7.35 -2.34
CA MET A 1 -17.48 -6.87 -2.34
C MET A 1 -16.69 -7.86 -1.55
N THR A 2 -15.62 -8.41 -2.11
CA THR A 2 -14.79 -9.44 -1.46
C THR A 2 -13.94 -8.80 -0.37
N GLU A 3 -13.76 -9.48 0.77
CA GLU A 3 -12.98 -8.99 1.92
C GLU A 3 -11.55 -8.55 1.54
N GLN A 4 -10.93 -9.23 0.57
CA GLN A 4 -9.61 -8.86 0.03
C GLN A 4 -9.56 -7.43 -0.54
N GLN A 5 -10.61 -6.98 -1.23
CA GLN A 5 -10.63 -5.61 -1.77
C GLN A 5 -10.72 -4.58 -0.64
N THR A 6 -11.49 -4.89 0.41
CA THR A 6 -11.61 -4.01 1.58
C THR A 6 -10.27 -3.87 2.30
N VAL A 7 -9.59 -5.01 2.55
CA VAL A 7 -8.27 -5.01 3.19
C VAL A 7 -7.25 -4.24 2.35
N TYR A 8 -7.22 -4.47 1.04
CA TYR A 8 -6.31 -3.75 0.15
C TYR A 8 -6.51 -2.22 0.20
N GLN A 9 -7.77 -1.77 0.20
CA GLN A 9 -8.10 -0.35 0.28
C GLN A 9 -7.68 0.27 1.62
N GLU A 10 -7.93 -0.42 2.74
CA GLU A 10 -7.50 0.08 4.05
C GLU A 10 -5.99 0.13 4.18
N VAL A 11 -5.28 -0.92 3.77
CA VAL A 11 -3.81 -0.95 3.81
C VAL A 11 -3.22 0.11 2.90
N SER A 12 -3.76 0.27 1.67
CA SER A 12 -3.33 1.34 0.76
C SER A 12 -3.54 2.73 1.37
N ALA A 13 -4.71 2.98 1.96
CA ALA A 13 -5.01 4.26 2.59
C ALA A 13 -4.06 4.56 3.77
N LEU A 14 -3.68 3.54 4.55
CA LEU A 14 -2.70 3.67 5.62
C LEU A 14 -1.31 3.98 5.08
N LEU A 15 -0.87 3.29 4.02
CA LEU A 15 0.44 3.51 3.40
C LEU A 15 0.56 4.93 2.82
N VAL A 16 -0.45 5.39 2.07
CA VAL A 16 -0.48 6.77 1.55
C VAL A 16 -0.44 7.78 2.70
N LYS A 17 -1.20 7.55 3.78
CA LYS A 17 -1.30 8.52 4.87
C LYS A 17 -0.07 8.56 5.76
N LEU A 18 0.53 7.41 6.06
CA LEU A 18 1.65 7.31 7.00
C LEU A 18 2.99 7.57 6.32
N PHE A 19 3.12 7.21 5.06
CA PHE A 19 4.39 7.24 4.33
C PHE A 19 4.35 8.14 3.09
N GLU A 20 3.25 8.85 2.85
CA GLU A 20 3.08 9.78 1.72
C GLU A 20 3.38 9.16 0.34
N ILE A 21 3.16 7.85 0.23
CA ILE A 21 3.35 7.06 -0.99
C ILE A 21 2.25 7.39 -1.99
N ASP A 22 2.59 7.41 -3.29
CA ASP A 22 1.57 7.56 -4.33
C ASP A 22 0.71 6.27 -4.41
N PRO A 23 -0.62 6.36 -4.32
CA PRO A 23 -1.49 5.19 -4.47
C PRO A 23 -1.34 4.46 -5.82
N GLN A 24 -0.74 5.06 -6.85
CA GLN A 24 -0.41 4.40 -8.11
C GLN A 24 0.78 3.43 -8.00
N ASP A 25 1.66 3.65 -7.03
CA ASP A 25 2.83 2.80 -6.77
C ASP A 25 2.49 1.62 -5.85
N ILE A 26 1.42 1.75 -5.05
CA ILE A 26 0.89 0.65 -4.25
C ILE A 26 0.20 -0.35 -5.18
N LYS A 27 0.86 -1.49 -5.41
CA LYS A 27 0.34 -2.62 -6.19
C LYS A 27 0.33 -3.87 -5.31
N PRO A 28 -0.58 -4.82 -5.54
CA PRO A 28 -0.61 -6.08 -4.80
C PRO A 28 0.71 -6.87 -4.86
N GLU A 29 1.46 -6.71 -5.96
CA GLU A 29 2.73 -7.38 -6.19
C GLU A 29 3.94 -6.54 -5.75
N ALA A 30 3.74 -5.29 -5.33
CA ALA A 30 4.82 -4.40 -4.94
C ALA A 30 5.45 -4.85 -3.62
N ARG A 31 6.77 -4.78 -3.54
CA ARG A 31 7.56 -5.09 -2.36
C ARG A 31 7.75 -3.82 -1.54
N LEU A 32 7.17 -3.79 -0.34
CA LEU A 32 7.17 -2.61 0.55
C LEU A 32 8.57 -2.00 0.77
N TYR A 33 9.59 -2.83 0.98
CA TYR A 33 10.95 -2.35 1.24
C TYR A 33 11.72 -1.96 -0.01
N GLU A 34 11.60 -2.75 -1.09
CA GLU A 34 12.43 -2.58 -2.29
C GLU A 34 11.80 -1.62 -3.30
N ASP A 35 10.48 -1.63 -3.43
CA ASP A 35 9.76 -0.85 -4.43
C ASP A 35 9.13 0.42 -3.84
N LEU A 36 8.80 0.41 -2.53
CA LEU A 36 8.20 1.56 -1.85
C LEU A 36 9.15 2.22 -0.83
N GLU A 37 10.40 1.77 -0.75
CA GLU A 37 11.47 2.32 0.10
C GLU A 37 11.02 2.56 1.56
N LEU A 38 10.12 1.70 2.05
CA LEU A 38 9.61 1.77 3.41
C LEU A 38 10.68 1.31 4.40
N ASP A 39 11.40 2.24 5.00
CA ASP A 39 12.27 1.96 6.14
C ASP A 39 11.43 1.68 7.40
N SER A 40 11.65 0.50 8.02
CA SER A 40 10.94 0.01 9.22
C SER A 40 11.31 0.74 10.51
#